data_AF-A0A945G4F9-F1
#
_entry.id   AF-A0A945G4F9-F1
#
_cell.length_a   1.000
_cell.length_b   1.000
_cell.length_c   1.000
_cell.angle_alpha   90.00
_cell.angle_beta   90.00
_cell.angle_gamma   90.00
#
_symmetry.space_group_name_H-M   'P 1'
#
loop_
_entity.id
_entity.type
_entity.pdbx_description
1 polymer ?
#
loop_
_entity_poly.entity_id
_entity_poly.type
_entity_poly.pdbx_seq_one_letter_code
_entity_poly.pdbx_strand_id
1 'polypeptide(L)'
;MLRSQQTHRAVEPILSLEFRSAELSPADTGLCRELVSGGVRWRRLLDWLIERATEGREQRPVIREILRLGLYQIFFLSRIPEHAIVDESVRLAKAENCLGQAGFINAMMRR
;
A
#
# COMPACT_ATOMS: atom_id res chain seq x y z
N MET A 1 14.11 -7.28 29.97
CA MET A 1 13.00 -6.82 29.10
C MET A 1 13.53 -5.86 28.02
N LEU A 2 14.33 -6.34 27.07
CA LEU A 2 14.92 -5.51 26.00
C LEU A 2 14.98 -6.30 24.69
N ARG A 3 13.82 -6.54 24.05
CA ARG A 3 13.74 -7.08 22.68
C ARG A 3 12.42 -6.63 22.02
N SER A 4 12.38 -5.41 21.47
CA SER A 4 11.44 -5.11 20.37
C SER A 4 11.70 -3.82 19.58
N GLN A 5 12.74 -3.03 19.87
CA GLN A 5 12.99 -1.77 19.12
C GLN A 5 13.81 -1.94 17.82
N GLN A 6 14.08 -3.18 17.38
CA GLN A 6 15.02 -3.47 16.29
C GLN A 6 14.30 -4.00 15.04
N THR A 7 13.33 -3.27 14.51
CA THR A 7 12.78 -3.57 13.16
C THR A 7 12.39 -2.33 12.36
N HIS A 8 12.46 -1.13 12.95
CA HIS A 8 12.05 0.10 12.26
C HIS A 8 13.21 0.82 11.53
N ARG A 9 14.46 0.33 11.67
CA ARG A 9 15.68 1.05 11.25
C ARG A 9 16.19 0.75 9.83
N ALA A 10 15.67 -0.25 9.14
CA ALA A 10 16.26 -0.72 7.88
C ALA A 10 15.42 -0.43 6.62
N VAL A 11 14.32 0.33 6.72
CA VAL A 11 13.51 0.67 5.55
C VAL A 11 14.19 1.77 4.73
N GLU A 12 14.62 2.83 5.41
CA GLU A 12 15.18 4.02 4.79
C GLU A 12 16.43 3.77 3.92
N PRO A 13 17.42 2.96 4.37
CA PRO A 13 18.61 2.70 3.56
C PRO A 13 18.30 1.89 2.29
N ILE A 14 17.36 0.94 2.37
CA ILE A 14 16.96 0.08 1.25
C ILE A 14 16.19 0.92 0.22
N LEU A 15 15.22 1.72 0.68
CA LEU A 15 14.47 2.62 -0.19
C LEU A 15 15.36 3.65 -0.89
N SER A 16 16.34 4.19 -0.18
CA SER A 16 17.28 5.17 -0.73
C SER A 16 18.12 4.60 -1.88
N LEU A 17 18.39 3.29 -1.88
CA LEU A 17 19.12 2.62 -2.95
C LEU A 17 18.21 2.38 -4.17
N GLU A 18 16.99 1.88 -3.95
CA GLU A 18 16.03 1.62 -5.03
C GLU A 18 15.57 2.90 -5.74
N PHE A 19 15.32 3.99 -5.00
CA PHE A 19 14.88 5.26 -5.60
C PHE A 19 15.97 5.95 -6.44
N ARG A 20 17.25 5.71 -6.13
CA ARG A 20 18.37 6.21 -6.96
C ARG A 20 18.39 5.55 -8.34
N SER A 21 17.93 4.32 -8.45
CA SER A 21 17.89 3.55 -9.70
C SER A 21 16.66 3.87 -10.55
N ALA A 22 15.64 4.52 -9.99
CA ALA A 22 14.33 4.71 -10.60
C ALA A 22 14.13 6.10 -11.26
N GLU A 23 15.14 6.98 -11.25
CA GLU A 23 15.10 8.35 -11.83
C GLU A 23 13.84 9.16 -11.47
N LEU A 24 13.34 8.98 -10.24
CA LEU A 24 12.09 9.60 -9.80
C LEU A 24 12.24 11.11 -9.59
N SER A 25 11.17 11.85 -9.86
CA SER A 25 11.10 13.27 -9.47
C SER A 25 11.21 13.40 -7.94
N PRO A 26 11.61 14.57 -7.40
CA PRO A 26 11.62 14.80 -5.96
C PRO A 26 10.24 14.61 -5.31
N ALA A 27 9.17 14.97 -6.03
CA ALA A 27 7.80 14.78 -5.57
C ALA A 27 7.43 13.29 -5.46
N ASP A 28 7.77 12.50 -6.49
CA ASP A 28 7.50 11.06 -6.50
C ASP A 28 8.32 10.33 -5.43
N THR A 29 9.59 10.73 -5.25
CA THR A 29 10.44 10.20 -4.17
C THR A 29 9.82 10.46 -2.79
N GLY A 30 9.33 11.69 -2.57
CA GLY A 30 8.65 12.06 -1.33
C GLY A 30 7.38 11.25 -1.11
N LEU A 31 6.57 11.05 -2.15
CA LEU A 31 5.37 10.22 -2.10
C LEU A 31 5.71 8.76 -1.81
N CYS A 32 6.69 8.16 -2.49
CA CYS A 32 7.08 6.77 -2.27
C CYS A 32 7.59 6.54 -0.85
N ARG A 33 8.42 7.44 -0.31
CA ARG A 33 8.87 7.35 1.10
C ARG A 33 7.69 7.42 2.07
N GLU A 34 6.73 8.30 1.82
CA GLU A 34 5.52 8.42 2.63
C GLU A 34 4.66 7.15 2.57
N LEU A 35 4.44 6.59 1.38
CA LEU A 35 3.68 5.35 1.20
C LEU A 35 4.33 4.16 1.93
N VAL A 36 5.65 4.00 1.83
CA VAL A 36 6.33 2.86 2.46
C VAL A 36 6.37 3.05 3.99
N SER A 37 6.77 4.23 4.46
CA SER A 37 6.84 4.52 5.90
C SER A 37 5.47 4.43 6.55
N GLY A 38 4.46 4.98 5.89
CA GLY A 38 3.07 4.94 6.29
C GLY A 38 2.49 3.53 6.28
N GLY A 39 2.71 2.78 5.20
CA GLY A 39 2.28 1.39 5.07
C GLY A 39 2.87 0.48 6.15
N VAL A 40 4.15 0.63 6.48
CA VAL A 40 4.79 -0.10 7.59
C VAL A 40 4.21 0.31 8.94
N ARG A 41 4.08 1.63 9.18
CA ARG A 41 3.57 2.19 10.45
C ARG A 41 2.15 1.72 10.75
N TRP A 42 1.29 1.70 9.75
CA TRP A 42 -0.13 1.36 9.89
C TRP A 42 -0.49 -0.05 9.45
N ARG A 43 0.51 -0.90 9.17
CA ARG A 43 0.32 -2.26 8.62
C ARG A 43 -0.75 -3.06 9.36
N ARG A 44 -0.73 -3.05 10.69
CA ARG A 44 -1.70 -3.80 11.53
C ARG A 44 -3.14 -3.35 11.30
N LEU A 45 -3.36 -2.04 11.22
CA LEU A 45 -4.69 -1.47 10.97
C LEU A 45 -5.15 -1.80 9.55
N LEU A 46 -4.27 -1.63 8.56
CA LEU A 46 -4.57 -1.93 7.17
C LEU A 46 -4.87 -3.42 6.97
N ASP A 47 -4.10 -4.31 7.59
CA ASP A 47 -4.35 -5.75 7.57
C ASP A 47 -5.70 -6.10 8.20
N TRP A 48 -6.04 -5.49 9.34
CA TRP A 48 -7.34 -5.69 9.98
C TRP A 48 -8.52 -5.22 9.11
N LEU A 49 -8.38 -4.09 8.41
CA LEU A 49 -9.38 -3.60 7.47
C LEU A 49 -9.57 -4.57 6.30
N ILE A 50 -8.46 -5.06 5.73
CA ILE A 50 -8.48 -6.04 4.65
C ILE A 50 -9.19 -7.32 5.11
N GLU A 51 -8.85 -7.85 6.29
CA GLU A 51 -9.44 -9.07 6.82
C GLU A 51 -10.95 -8.97 7.04
N ARG A 52 -11.43 -7.80 7.50
CA ARG A 52 -12.87 -7.54 7.62
C ARG A 52 -13.55 -7.48 6.27
N ALA A 53 -12.91 -6.85 5.28
CA ALA A 53 -13.47 -6.72 3.94
C ALA A 53 -13.44 -8.05 3.15
N THR A 54 -12.48 -8.93 3.41
CA THR A 54 -12.37 -10.24 2.76
C THR A 54 -13.12 -11.36 3.50
N GLU A 55 -13.70 -11.06 4.67
CA GLU A 55 -14.28 -12.05 5.59
C GLU A 55 -13.26 -13.14 5.98
N GLY A 56 -12.00 -12.74 6.16
CA GLY A 56 -10.90 -13.65 6.48
C GLY A 56 -10.38 -14.49 5.30
N ARG A 57 -10.92 -14.34 4.09
CA ARG A 57 -10.40 -15.03 2.90
C ARG A 57 -8.98 -14.55 2.60
N GLU A 58 -8.08 -15.50 2.38
CA GLU A 58 -6.69 -15.24 2.04
C GLU A 58 -6.58 -14.58 0.66
N GLN A 59 -5.67 -13.60 0.56
CA GLN A 59 -5.39 -12.88 -0.67
C GLN A 59 -3.97 -13.23 -1.13
N ARG A 60 -3.73 -13.23 -2.44
CA ARG A 60 -2.37 -13.32 -2.97
C ARG A 60 -1.52 -12.21 -2.32
N PRO A 61 -0.25 -12.48 -1.95
CA PRO A 61 0.60 -11.51 -1.26
C PRO A 61 0.63 -10.14 -1.96
N VAL A 62 0.78 -10.13 -3.30
CA VAL A 62 0.81 -8.90 -4.10
C VAL A 62 -0.50 -8.09 -4.02
N ILE A 63 -1.65 -8.77 -3.97
CA ILE A 63 -2.95 -8.10 -3.83
C ILE A 63 -3.10 -7.50 -2.43
N ARG A 64 -2.62 -8.20 -1.41
CA ARG A 64 -2.61 -7.65 -0.04
C ARG A 64 -1.76 -6.38 0.03
N GLU A 65 -0.64 -6.29 -0.67
CA GLU A 65 0.15 -5.04 -0.73
C GLU A 65 -0.57 -3.93 -1.48
N ILE A 66 -1.20 -4.22 -2.63
CA ILE A 66 -1.99 -3.23 -3.38
C ILE A 66 -3.12 -2.66 -2.51
N LEU A 67 -3.83 -3.54 -1.80
CA LEU A 67 -4.90 -3.14 -0.88
C LEU A 67 -4.37 -2.27 0.26
N ARG A 68 -3.23 -2.63 0.87
CA ARG A 68 -2.60 -1.81 1.92
C ARG A 68 -2.24 -0.42 1.40
N LEU A 69 -1.63 -0.33 0.22
CA LEU A 69 -1.25 0.95 -0.38
C LEU A 69 -2.48 1.81 -0.69
N GLY A 70 -3.52 1.24 -1.29
CA GLY A 70 -4.74 1.98 -1.60
C GLY A 70 -5.48 2.46 -0.35
N LEU A 71 -5.67 1.58 0.65
CA LEU A 71 -6.29 1.94 1.92
C LEU A 71 -5.47 3.00 2.67
N TYR A 72 -4.14 2.90 2.65
CA TYR A 72 -3.29 3.94 3.26
C TYR A 72 -3.52 5.30 2.62
N GLN A 73 -3.58 5.36 1.28
CA GLN A 73 -3.82 6.60 0.56
C GLN A 73 -5.20 7.19 0.92
N ILE A 74 -6.25 6.37 0.98
CA ILE A 74 -7.62 6.80 1.32
C ILE A 74 -7.69 7.39 2.74
N PHE A 75 -7.13 6.68 3.73
CA PHE A 75 -7.28 7.08 5.13
C PHE A 75 -6.30 8.18 5.56
N PHE A 76 -5.15 8.30 4.91
CA PHE A 76 -4.05 9.15 5.40
C PHE A 76 -3.56 10.21 4.41
N LEU A 77 -3.84 10.09 3.10
CA LEU A 77 -3.36 11.03 2.08
C LEU A 77 -4.50 11.79 1.40
N SER A 78 -5.04 12.80 2.09
CA SER A 78 -6.14 13.65 1.58
C SER A 78 -5.86 14.38 0.26
N ARG A 79 -4.59 14.51 -0.13
CA ARG A 79 -4.17 15.15 -1.40
C ARG A 79 -4.42 14.28 -2.63
N ILE A 80 -4.65 12.98 -2.48
CA ILE A 80 -4.83 12.06 -3.60
C ILE A 80 -6.33 11.78 -3.75
N PRO A 81 -6.94 12.11 -4.91
CA PRO A 81 -8.34 11.84 -5.14
C PRO A 81 -8.65 10.34 -5.08
N GLU A 82 -9.74 9.95 -4.42
CA GLU A 82 -10.13 8.55 -4.23
C GLU A 82 -10.24 7.76 -5.54
N HIS A 83 -10.79 8.37 -6.59
CA HIS A 83 -10.91 7.73 -7.90
C HIS A 83 -9.52 7.38 -8.49
N ALA A 84 -8.51 8.23 -8.30
CA ALA A 84 -7.16 7.97 -8.79
C ALA A 84 -6.52 6.80 -8.03
N ILE A 85 -6.77 6.69 -6.71
CA ILE A 85 -6.31 5.57 -5.88
C ILE A 85 -6.92 4.26 -6.37
N VAL A 86 -8.23 4.25 -6.63
CA VAL A 86 -8.96 3.08 -7.11
C VAL A 86 -8.45 2.65 -8.49
N ASP A 87 -8.32 3.60 -9.42
CA ASP A 87 -7.90 3.32 -10.80
C ASP A 87 -6.47 2.77 -10.85
N GLU A 88 -5.55 3.35 -10.08
CA GLU A 88 -4.19 2.83 -9.91
C GLU A 88 -4.19 1.41 -9.34
N SER A 89 -4.93 1.19 -8.24
CA SER A 89 -4.98 -0.11 -7.57
C SER A 89 -5.54 -1.20 -8.49
N VAL A 90 -6.57 -0.88 -9.29
CA VAL A 90 -7.11 -1.79 -10.30
C VAL A 90 -6.09 -2.05 -11.40
N ARG A 91 -5.35 -1.04 -11.87
CA ARG A 91 -4.33 -1.22 -12.90
C ARG A 91 -3.21 -2.14 -12.43
N LEU A 92 -2.72 -1.96 -11.20
CA LEU A 92 -1.71 -2.82 -10.59
C LEU A 92 -2.22 -4.27 -10.45
N ALA A 93 -3.46 -4.46 -9.99
CA ALA A 93 -4.04 -5.80 -9.90
C ALA A 93 -4.17 -6.48 -11.27
N LYS A 94 -4.52 -5.72 -12.31
CA LYS A 94 -4.56 -6.25 -13.69
C LYS A 94 -3.17 -6.65 -14.20
N ALA A 95 -2.14 -5.83 -13.93
CA ALA A 95 -0.75 -6.13 -14.29
C ALA A 95 -0.26 -7.43 -13.62
N GLU A 96 -0.75 -7.72 -12.41
CA GLU A 96 -0.44 -8.94 -11.65
C GLU A 96 -1.33 -10.16 -12.01
N ASN A 97 -2.02 -10.10 -13.15
CA ASN A 97 -2.96 -11.11 -13.65
C ASN A 97 -4.10 -11.43 -12.66
N CYS A 98 -4.51 -10.46 -11.85
CA CYS A 98 -5.59 -10.60 -10.87
C CYS A 98 -6.89 -9.91 -11.32
N LEU A 99 -7.34 -10.19 -12.54
CA LEU A 99 -8.50 -9.51 -13.14
C LEU A 99 -9.78 -9.61 -12.29
N GLY A 100 -10.00 -10.74 -11.60
CA GLY A 100 -11.15 -10.95 -10.72
C GLY A 100 -11.16 -10.10 -9.43
N GLN A 101 -10.06 -9.42 -9.10
CA GLN A 101 -9.94 -8.58 -7.90
C GLN A 101 -10.32 -7.12 -8.17
N ALA A 102 -10.45 -6.70 -9.43
CA ALA A 102 -10.73 -5.31 -9.78
C ALA A 102 -12.07 -4.79 -9.21
N GLY A 103 -13.14 -5.57 -9.33
CA GLY A 103 -14.44 -5.23 -8.76
C GLY A 103 -14.43 -5.20 -7.23
N PHE A 104 -13.66 -6.09 -6.61
CA PHE A 104 -13.48 -6.16 -5.16
C PHE A 104 -12.72 -4.94 -4.61
N ILE A 105 -11.59 -4.57 -5.23
CA ILE A 105 -10.81 -3.37 -4.89
C ILE A 105 -11.69 -2.13 -4.97
N ASN A 106 -12.43 -1.98 -6.07
CA ASN A 106 -13.34 -0.86 -6.29
C ASN A 106 -14.43 -0.79 -5.21
N ALA A 107 -15.03 -1.94 -4.85
CA ALA A 107 -16.05 -2.01 -3.81
C ALA A 107 -15.51 -1.76 -2.39
N MET A 108 -14.26 -2.13 -2.11
CA MET A 108 -13.63 -1.90 -0.81
C MET A 108 -13.24 -0.44 -0.61
N MET A 109 -12.76 0.21 -1.66
CA MET A 109 -12.19 1.56 -1.58
C MET A 109 -13.22 2.68 -1.70
N ARG A 110 -14.40 2.41 -2.29
CA ARG A 110 -15.51 3.38 -2.43
C ARG A 110 -16.56 3.34 -1.33
N ARG A 111 -16.29 2.65 -0.21
CA ARG A 111 -17.22 2.44 0.90
C ARG A 111 -16.82 3.21 2.14
#